data_AF-A0A925YCQ5-F1
#
_entry.id   AF-A0A925YCQ5-F1
#
_cell.length_a   1.000
_cell.length_b   1.000
_cell.length_c   1.000
_cell.angle_alpha   90.00
_cell.angle_beta   90.00
_cell.angle_gamma   90.00
#
_symmetry.space_group_name_H-M   'P 1'
#
loop_
_entity.id
_entity.type
_entity.pdbx_description
1 polymer ?
#
loop_
_entity_poly.entity_id
_entity_poly.type
_entity_poly.pdbx_seq_one_letter_code
_entity_poly.pdbx_strand_id
1 'polypeptide(L)'
;MLAPLPTGGFQVSESAQLKIGDKTIDLPVVVGSEGEQGIDISKLRAETGAVTLDPAYVNTAMTRSAITFLDGEKGILRYRGIPIEQLAEHATFVEVAYLLIYGHLPNKT
;
A
#
# COMPACT_ATOMS: atom_id res chain seq x y z
N MET A 1 -24.64 -4.61 4.02
CA MET A 1 -24.17 -3.29 3.57
C MET A 1 -22.66 -3.34 3.71
N LEU A 2 -21.92 -3.48 2.60
CA LEU A 2 -20.45 -3.53 2.64
C LEU A 2 -19.96 -2.19 3.20
N ALA A 3 -19.04 -2.23 4.17
CA ALA A 3 -18.44 -1.02 4.71
C ALA A 3 -17.85 -0.20 3.55
N PRO A 4 -18.04 1.13 3.54
CA PRO A 4 -17.43 1.97 2.51
C PRO A 4 -15.92 1.76 2.52
N LEU A 5 -15.34 1.63 1.33
CA LEU A 5 -13.89 1.53 1.19
C LEU A 5 -13.25 2.75 1.86
N PRO A 6 -12.18 2.58 2.64
CA PRO A 6 -11.45 3.73 3.16
C PRO A 6 -10.98 4.58 1.96
N THR A 7 -11.64 5.71 1.76
CA THR A 7 -11.31 6.72 0.74
C THR A 7 -10.06 7.52 1.10
N GLY A 8 -9.20 6.97 1.97
CA GLY A 8 -7.99 7.61 2.45
C GLY A 8 -6.90 7.51 1.41
N GLY A 9 -6.68 8.57 0.64
CA GLY A 9 -5.41 8.77 -0.04
C GLY A 9 -4.26 8.71 0.99
N PHE A 10 -3.09 8.25 0.55
CA PHE A 10 -1.89 8.18 1.37
C PHE A 10 -1.63 9.54 2.05
N GLN A 11 -1.57 9.54 3.38
CA GLN A 11 -1.32 10.75 4.15
C GLN A 11 0.18 10.88 4.44
N VAL A 12 0.69 12.10 4.37
CA VAL A 12 2.04 12.41 4.85
C VAL A 12 1.93 12.70 6.35
N SER A 13 2.65 11.94 7.16
CA SER A 13 2.73 12.07 8.62
C SER A 13 4.03 12.78 9.03
N GLU A 14 4.32 12.78 10.34
CA GLU A 14 5.60 13.24 10.93
C GLU A 14 6.81 12.62 10.22
N SER A 15 7.91 13.37 10.10
CA SER A 15 9.12 12.91 9.43
C SER A 15 9.95 11.97 10.30
N ALA A 16 10.54 10.93 9.69
CA ALA A 16 11.59 10.13 10.29
C ALA A 16 12.95 10.82 10.13
N GLN A 17 13.86 10.60 11.07
CA GLN A 17 15.23 11.13 10.97
C GLN A 17 16.23 10.04 10.64
N LEU A 18 17.07 10.29 9.64
CA LEU A 18 18.21 9.44 9.31
C LEU A 18 19.51 10.20 9.53
N LYS A 19 20.37 9.66 10.39
CA LYS A 19 21.70 10.20 10.65
C LYS A 19 22.77 9.28 10.03
N ILE A 20 23.63 9.85 9.19
CA ILE A 20 24.80 9.19 8.59
C ILE A 20 26.02 10.04 8.89
N GLY A 21 26.88 9.56 9.80
CA GLY A 21 28.00 10.35 10.32
C GLY A 21 27.51 11.62 11.00
N ASP A 22 27.99 12.78 10.52
CA ASP A 22 27.59 14.10 11.04
C ASP A 22 26.38 14.71 10.32
N LYS A 23 25.85 14.04 9.29
CA LYS A 23 24.70 14.52 8.53
C LYS A 23 23.41 13.87 9.02
N THR A 24 22.42 14.71 9.35
CA THR A 24 21.04 14.28 9.61
C THR A 24 20.13 14.81 8.52
N ILE A 25 19.21 13.97 8.04
CA ILE A 25 18.17 14.35 7.09
C ILE A 25 16.79 13.95 7.64
N ASP A 26 15.78 14.73 7.29
CA ASP A 26 14.38 14.39 7.57
C ASP A 26 13.79 13.68 6.34
N LEU A 27 13.19 12.53 6.57
CA LEU A 27 12.56 11.69 5.57
C LEU A 27 11.06 11.66 5.83
N PRO A 28 10.20 12.06 4.87
CA PRO A 28 8.76 12.03 5.06
C PRO A 28 8.27 10.60 5.35
N VAL A 29 7.34 10.46 6.31
CA VAL A 29 6.61 9.21 6.52
C VAL A 29 5.28 9.29 5.77
N VAL A 30 4.98 8.25 5.00
CA VAL A 30 3.73 8.07 4.27
C VAL A 30 2.96 6.96 4.95
N VAL A 31 1.68 7.20 5.25
CA VAL A 31 0.81 6.22 5.91
C VAL A 31 -0.20 5.65 4.92
N GLY A 32 -0.24 4.32 4.85
CA GLY A 32 -1.20 3.55 4.06
C GLY A 32 -2.59 3.50 4.69
N SER A 33 -3.57 3.01 3.92
CA SER A 33 -4.97 2.95 4.38
C SER A 33 -5.20 1.96 5.52
N GLU A 34 -4.28 1.01 5.75
CA GLU A 34 -4.35 0.05 6.86
C GLU A 34 -3.30 0.37 7.95
N GLY A 35 -2.75 1.60 7.93
CA GLY A 35 -1.86 2.12 8.97
C GLY A 35 -0.36 1.82 8.77
N GLU A 36 0.02 1.26 7.64
CA GLU A 36 1.40 0.92 7.33
C GLU A 36 2.23 2.19 7.09
N GLN A 37 3.39 2.28 7.73
CA GLN A 37 4.28 3.41 7.59
C GLN A 37 5.37 3.10 6.57
N GLY A 38 5.45 3.91 5.52
CA GLY A 38 6.53 3.91 4.53
C GLY A 38 7.41 5.15 4.70
N ILE A 39 8.72 4.98 4.67
CA ILE A 39 9.67 6.12 4.71
C ILE A 39 10.02 6.48 3.27
N ASP A 40 9.74 7.72 2.85
CA ASP A 40 10.09 8.21 1.53
C ASP A 40 11.59 8.54 1.46
N ILE A 41 12.35 7.64 0.83
CA ILE A 41 13.80 7.77 0.63
C ILE A 41 14.18 8.37 -0.73
N SER A 42 13.24 8.97 -1.47
CA SER A 42 13.48 9.49 -2.83
C SER A 42 14.64 10.48 -2.93
N LYS A 43 14.90 11.25 -1.86
CA LYS A 43 16.00 12.22 -1.77
C LYS A 43 17.28 11.69 -1.13
N LEU A 44 17.28 10.45 -0.61
CA LEU A 44 18.37 9.89 0.19
C LEU A 44 19.73 10.02 -0.48
N ARG A 45 19.84 9.56 -1.73
CA ARG A 45 21.12 9.57 -2.46
C ARG A 45 21.57 10.99 -2.81
N ALA A 46 20.63 11.85 -3.22
CA ALA A 46 20.95 13.23 -3.56
C ALA A 46 21.47 14.01 -2.35
N GLU A 47 20.92 13.73 -1.16
CA GLU A 47 21.33 14.42 0.06
C GLU A 47 22.55 13.78 0.71
N THR A 48 22.67 12.46 0.76
CA THR A 48 23.70 11.79 1.58
C THR A 48 24.77 11.08 0.76
N GLY A 49 24.56 10.87 -0.54
CA GLY A 49 25.37 9.99 -1.37
C GLY A 49 25.15 8.49 -1.11
N ALA A 50 24.40 8.13 -0.07
CA ALA A 50 24.13 6.75 0.30
C ALA A 50 23.01 6.12 -0.55
N VAL A 51 22.97 4.80 -0.56
CA VAL A 51 21.89 3.98 -1.13
C VAL A 51 21.43 2.97 -0.09
N THR A 52 20.19 2.51 -0.18
CA THR A 52 19.71 1.38 0.62
C THR A 52 20.19 0.07 -0.01
N LEU A 53 20.43 -0.92 0.85
CA LEU A 53 20.67 -2.30 0.44
C LEU A 53 19.55 -3.16 1.03
N ASP A 54 18.64 -3.61 0.17
CA ASP A 54 17.49 -4.44 0.57
C ASP A 54 17.33 -5.59 -0.44
N PRO A 55 18.08 -6.69 -0.27
CA PRO A 55 18.00 -7.85 -1.16
C PRO A 55 16.56 -8.36 -1.24
N ALA A 56 16.07 -8.58 -2.46
CA ALA A 56 14.70 -8.99 -2.76
C ALA A 56 13.59 -8.01 -2.32
N TYR A 57 13.92 -6.76 -1.96
CA TYR A 57 12.96 -5.69 -1.66
C TYR A 57 12.02 -5.98 -0.48
N VAL A 58 12.43 -6.81 0.48
CA VAL A 58 11.58 -7.26 1.59
C VAL A 58 11.11 -6.07 2.46
N ASN A 59 11.91 -5.02 2.56
CA ASN A 59 11.62 -3.83 3.35
C ASN A 59 11.18 -2.63 2.50
N THR A 60 11.13 -2.79 1.17
CA THR A 60 10.92 -1.65 0.26
C THR A 60 9.55 -1.69 -0.43
N ALA A 61 8.70 -0.73 -0.08
CA ALA A 61 7.46 -0.47 -0.80
C ALA A 61 7.76 0.28 -2.12
N MET A 62 7.67 -0.41 -3.26
CA MET A 62 7.95 0.15 -4.59
C MET A 62 6.84 1.04 -5.15
N THR A 63 5.58 0.74 -4.81
CA THR A 63 4.43 1.41 -5.41
C THR A 63 3.30 1.60 -4.42
N ARG A 64 2.47 2.59 -4.73
CA ARG A 64 1.21 2.86 -4.06
C ARG A 64 0.11 2.13 -4.83
N SER A 65 -0.67 1.30 -4.14
CA SER A 65 -1.76 0.55 -4.77
C SER A 65 -3.00 0.58 -3.90
N ALA A 66 -4.16 0.64 -4.56
CA ALA A 66 -5.47 0.48 -3.96
C ALA A 66 -6.20 -0.74 -4.54
N ILE A 67 -5.44 -1.73 -5.05
CA ILE A 67 -5.97 -2.91 -5.75
C ILE A 67 -6.16 -4.08 -4.79
N THR A 68 -5.09 -4.49 -4.11
CA THR A 68 -5.09 -5.68 -3.25
C THR A 68 -4.43 -5.34 -1.92
N PHE A 69 -5.04 -5.81 -0.84
CA PHE A 69 -4.44 -5.84 0.49
C PHE A 69 -4.25 -7.30 0.93
N LEU A 70 -3.09 -7.59 1.50
CA LEU A 70 -2.72 -8.92 2.00
C LEU A 70 -2.05 -8.76 3.36
N ASP A 71 -2.54 -9.49 4.35
CA ASP A 71 -1.88 -9.69 5.65
C ASP A 71 -1.76 -11.21 5.87
N GLY A 72 -0.55 -11.74 5.64
CA GLY A 72 -0.28 -13.18 5.73
C GLY A 72 -0.30 -13.71 7.17
N GLU A 73 -0.02 -12.87 8.17
CA GLU A 73 -0.04 -13.26 9.58
C GLU A 73 -1.48 -13.42 10.07
N LYS A 74 -2.37 -12.53 9.65
CA LYS A 74 -3.80 -12.60 9.98
C LYS A 74 -4.62 -13.44 8.99
N GLY A 75 -4.02 -13.90 7.89
CA GLY A 75 -4.70 -14.64 6.83
C GLY A 75 -5.75 -13.82 6.07
N ILE A 76 -5.52 -12.51 5.91
CA ILE A 76 -6.45 -11.60 5.23
C ILE A 76 -6.00 -11.39 3.79
N LEU A 77 -6.91 -11.57 2.84
CA LEU A 77 -6.74 -11.16 1.45
C LEU A 77 -7.99 -10.42 0.98
N ARG A 78 -7.81 -9.21 0.44
CA ARG A 78 -8.91 -8.36 -0.05
C ARG A 78 -8.61 -7.81 -1.42
N TYR A 79 -9.59 -7.84 -2.33
CA TYR A 79 -9.54 -7.12 -3.62
C TYR A 79 -10.46 -5.92 -3.56
N ARG A 80 -9.91 -4.73 -3.80
CA ARG A 80 -10.60 -3.45 -3.65
C ARG A 80 -11.38 -3.40 -2.33
N GLY A 81 -10.72 -3.83 -1.23
CA GLY A 81 -11.28 -3.92 0.12
C GLY A 81 -12.36 -4.99 0.37
N ILE A 82 -12.78 -5.74 -0.65
CA ILE A 82 -13.74 -6.85 -0.49
C ILE A 82 -12.96 -8.13 -0.11
N PRO A 83 -13.35 -8.84 0.98
CA PRO A 83 -12.71 -10.09 1.35
C PRO A 83 -12.78 -11.15 0.24
N ILE A 84 -11.69 -11.89 0.05
CA ILE A 84 -11.56 -12.83 -1.06
C ILE A 84 -12.61 -13.95 -1.02
N GLU A 85 -12.99 -14.39 0.18
CA GLU A 85 -14.00 -15.41 0.41
C GLU A 85 -15.37 -14.99 -0.12
N GLN A 86 -15.74 -13.71 0.02
CA GLN A 86 -17.01 -13.19 -0.52
C GLN A 86 -16.99 -13.16 -2.05
N LEU A 87 -15.84 -12.82 -2.64
CA LEU A 87 -15.69 -12.84 -4.10
C LEU A 87 -15.72 -14.27 -4.63
N ALA A 88 -15.09 -15.22 -3.93
CA ALA A 88 -15.07 -16.63 -4.32
C ALA A 88 -16.47 -17.27 -4.26
N GLU A 89 -17.30 -16.90 -3.28
CA GLU A 89 -18.64 -17.46 -3.12
C GLU A 89 -19.71 -16.76 -3.98
N HIS A 90 -19.52 -15.47 -4.31
CA HIS A 90 -20.61 -14.65 -4.86
C HIS A 90 -20.31 -13.94 -6.18
N ALA A 91 -19.07 -13.96 -6.67
CA ALA A 91 -18.69 -13.29 -7.91
C ALA A 91 -18.12 -14.26 -8.93
N THR A 92 -18.36 -13.96 -10.20
CA THR A 92 -17.71 -14.64 -11.32
C THR A 92 -16.32 -14.05 -11.57
N PHE A 93 -15.47 -14.82 -12.25
CA PHE A 93 -14.14 -14.35 -12.67
C PHE A 93 -14.21 -13.01 -13.45
N VAL A 94 -15.21 -12.83 -14.30
CA VAL A 94 -15.37 -11.61 -15.12
C VAL A 94 -15.73 -10.41 -14.24
N GLU A 95 -16.60 -10.58 -13.23
CA GLU A 95 -16.93 -9.52 -12.28
C GLU A 95 -15.72 -9.13 -11.43
N VAL A 96 -14.90 -10.10 -11.02
CA VAL A 96 -13.64 -9.84 -10.29
C VAL A 96 -12.62 -9.13 -11.18
N ALA A 97 -12.46 -9.54 -12.44
CA ALA A 97 -11.59 -8.84 -13.38
C ALA A 97 -12.03 -7.39 -13.59
N TYR A 98 -13.35 -7.17 -13.74
CA TYR A 98 -13.92 -5.82 -13.81
C TYR A 98 -13.62 -5.01 -12.55
N LEU A 99 -13.82 -5.58 -11.36
CA LEU A 99 -13.51 -4.95 -10.07
C LEU A 99 -12.04 -4.52 -9.97
N LEU A 100 -11.11 -5.39 -10.37
CA LEU A 100 -9.68 -5.09 -10.31
C LEU A 100 -9.30 -3.94 -11.25
N ILE A 101 -9.85 -3.92 -12.46
CA ILE A 101 -9.58 -2.88 -13.47
C ILE A 101 -10.22 -1.55 -13.07
N TYR A 102 -11.52 -1.54 -12.75
CA TYR A 102 -12.33 -0.32 -12.62
C TYR A 102 -12.55 0.12 -11.16
N GLY A 103 -12.16 -0.69 -10.18
CA GLY A 103 -12.23 -0.35 -8.76
C GLY A 103 -13.61 -0.53 -8.12
N HIS A 104 -14.61 -1.01 -8.85
CA HIS A 104 -15.96 -1.27 -8.36
C HIS A 104 -16.59 -2.46 -9.08
N LEU A 105 -17.60 -3.10 -8.47
CA LEU A 105 -18.34 -4.18 -9.10
C LEU A 105 -19.25 -3.65 -10.22
N PRO A 106 -19.50 -4.43 -11.28
CA PRO A 106 -20.41 -4.03 -12.35
C PRO A 106 -21.85 -3.94 -11.84
N ASN A 107 -22.62 -2.99 -12.36
CA ASN A 107 -24.05 -2.92 -12.09
C ASN A 107 -24.79 -4.01 -12.86
N LYS A 108 -25.77 -4.66 -12.22
CA LYS A 108 -26.70 -5.53 -12.94
C LYS A 108 -27.64 -4.66 -13.77
N THR A 109 -27.52 -4.73 -15.09
CA THR A 109 -28.55 -4.28 -16.04
C THR A 109 -29.77 -5.18 -16.01
#